data_AF-A0A941UP42-F1
#
_entry.id   AF-A0A941UP42-F1
#
_cell.length_a   1.000
_cell.length_b   1.000
_cell.length_c   1.000
_cell.angle_alpha   90.00
_cell.angle_beta   90.00
_cell.angle_gamma   90.00
#
_symmetry.space_group_name_H-M   'P 1'
#
loop_
_entity.id
_entity.type
_entity.pdbx_description
1 polymer ?
#
loop_
_entity_poly.entity_id
_entity_poly.type
_entity_poly.pdbx_seq_one_letter_code
_entity_poly.pdbx_strand_id
1 'polypeptide(L)'
;GYRTYENVSYPCFTTPGGHRVELREGIWQGSGYGQNLKLINIPVLKHHDTGGSEITASLKHVYGIVSMSDGQSSYRHYSGLGETCGKMVVSVRTPVLNIIDAIWVSHASLTGYPASTTFRANQILASQDPVALDYWAAKYILYPINNNPRHHPDFSGIQQWVTSARDIINSRGGIYNPDSGILVDIVTKNEDEMQVHVGLLGNLLGDLNNDGVVDISDVILELRIALGIDPQVPCSDINGDGVVDISDVILTLRMALGLDPKVPC
;
A
#
# COMPACT_ATOMS: atom_id res chain seq x y z
N GLY A 1 -4.39 -18.03 -20.58
CA GLY A 1 -3.24 -17.89 -21.49
C GLY A 1 -2.66 -16.50 -21.37
N TYR A 2 -1.59 -16.22 -22.10
CA TYR A 2 -0.95 -14.90 -22.10
C TYR A 2 -0.80 -14.38 -23.53
N ARG A 3 -0.92 -13.07 -23.68
CA ARG A 3 -0.50 -12.33 -24.87
C ARG A 3 0.60 -11.36 -24.47
N THR A 4 1.31 -10.82 -25.45
CA THR A 4 2.39 -9.85 -25.22
C THR A 4 2.07 -8.57 -25.96
N TYR A 5 2.31 -7.44 -25.30
CA TYR A 5 2.34 -6.14 -25.92
C TYR A 5 3.62 -5.43 -25.49
N GLU A 6 4.34 -4.84 -26.45
CA GLU A 6 5.74 -4.45 -26.25
C GLU A 6 6.58 -5.65 -25.77
N ASN A 7 7.15 -5.57 -24.58
CA ASN A 7 7.91 -6.65 -23.91
C ASN A 7 7.24 -7.14 -22.61
N VAL A 8 5.99 -6.77 -22.36
CA VAL A 8 5.22 -7.21 -21.19
C VAL A 8 4.10 -8.17 -21.61
N SER A 9 3.98 -9.28 -20.89
CA SER A 9 2.90 -10.24 -21.08
C SER A 9 1.71 -9.91 -20.17
N TYR A 10 0.50 -10.15 -20.66
CA TYR A 10 -0.73 -9.89 -19.92
C TYR A 10 -1.73 -11.06 -20.08
N PRO A 11 -2.56 -11.32 -19.05
CA PRO A 11 -3.42 -12.48 -19.03
C PRO A 11 -4.60 -12.34 -19.99
N CYS A 12 -4.94 -13.47 -20.59
CA CYS A 12 -6.12 -13.69 -21.42
C CYS A 12 -6.86 -14.90 -20.87
N PHE A 13 -8.11 -14.73 -20.46
CA PHE A 13 -8.87 -15.77 -19.77
C PHE A 13 -10.36 -15.66 -20.04
N THR A 14 -11.09 -16.73 -19.79
CA THR A 14 -12.56 -16.74 -19.84
C THR A 14 -13.07 -16.81 -18.41
N THR A 15 -13.92 -15.87 -18.03
CA THR A 15 -14.58 -15.88 -16.72
C THR A 15 -15.54 -17.08 -16.61
N PRO A 16 -15.94 -17.48 -15.39
CA PRO A 16 -16.97 -18.51 -15.22
C PRO A 16 -18.30 -18.20 -15.94
N GLY A 17 -18.61 -16.90 -16.12
CA GLY A 17 -19.78 -16.44 -16.88
C GLY A 17 -19.62 -16.47 -18.41
N GLY A 18 -18.53 -17.03 -18.94
CA GLY A 18 -18.30 -17.16 -20.38
C GLY A 18 -17.70 -15.92 -21.07
N HIS A 19 -17.47 -14.82 -20.35
CA HIS A 19 -16.82 -13.63 -20.93
C HIS A 19 -15.34 -13.89 -21.15
N ARG A 20 -14.88 -13.80 -22.41
CA ARG A 20 -13.45 -13.80 -22.74
C ARG A 20 -12.87 -12.40 -22.51
N VAL A 21 -11.90 -12.33 -21.61
CA VAL A 21 -11.20 -11.11 -21.21
C VAL A 21 -9.76 -11.19 -21.70
N GLU A 22 -9.29 -10.14 -22.35
CA GLU A 22 -7.88 -9.92 -22.62
C GLU A 22 -7.50 -8.61 -21.94
N LEU A 23 -6.61 -8.65 -20.93
CA LEU A 23 -6.47 -7.51 -20.01
C LEU A 23 -6.18 -6.18 -20.74
N ARG A 24 -5.36 -6.22 -21.80
CA ARG A 24 -5.12 -5.05 -22.68
C ARG A 24 -6.31 -4.71 -23.57
N GLU A 25 -6.90 -5.68 -24.25
CA GLU A 25 -7.89 -5.41 -25.28
C GLU A 25 -9.29 -5.12 -24.72
N GLY A 26 -9.66 -5.71 -23.58
CA GLY A 26 -10.98 -5.60 -22.96
C GLY A 26 -11.77 -6.91 -23.00
N ILE A 27 -13.10 -6.81 -23.06
CA ILE A 27 -14.02 -7.95 -23.08
C ILE A 27 -14.43 -8.25 -24.52
N TRP A 28 -14.17 -9.46 -25.01
CA TRP A 28 -14.55 -9.87 -26.37
C TRP A 28 -16.06 -9.93 -26.56
N GLN A 29 -16.57 -9.31 -27.63
CA GLN A 29 -17.99 -9.19 -27.97
C GLN A 29 -18.37 -9.93 -29.28
N GLY A 30 -17.48 -10.76 -29.84
CA GLY A 30 -17.73 -11.52 -31.08
C GLY A 30 -17.16 -10.89 -32.35
N SER A 31 -17.11 -9.56 -32.42
CA SER A 31 -16.52 -8.81 -33.55
C SER A 31 -15.44 -7.80 -33.14
N GLY A 32 -15.24 -7.61 -31.83
CA GLY A 32 -14.29 -6.66 -31.26
C GLY A 32 -14.25 -6.73 -29.74
N TYR A 33 -13.60 -5.76 -29.09
CA TYR A 33 -13.46 -5.70 -27.64
C TYR A 33 -14.15 -4.47 -27.04
N GLY A 34 -15.03 -4.71 -26.06
CA GLY A 34 -15.61 -3.67 -25.22
C GLY A 34 -14.65 -3.23 -24.12
N GLN A 35 -14.62 -1.93 -23.83
CA GLN A 35 -13.72 -1.32 -22.85
C GLN A 35 -14.31 -1.20 -21.44
N ASN A 36 -15.50 -1.75 -21.20
CA ASN A 36 -16.16 -1.79 -19.88
C ASN A 36 -15.50 -2.81 -18.93
N LEU A 37 -14.18 -2.72 -18.80
CA LEU A 37 -13.35 -3.56 -17.94
C LEU A 37 -12.58 -2.65 -16.97
N LYS A 38 -12.84 -2.82 -15.67
CA LYS A 38 -12.10 -2.14 -14.61
C LYS A 38 -11.17 -3.12 -13.90
N LEU A 39 -9.96 -2.67 -13.60
CA LEU A 39 -8.99 -3.42 -12.81
C LEU A 39 -8.84 -2.74 -11.44
N ILE A 40 -9.06 -3.48 -10.37
CA ILE A 40 -8.74 -3.04 -9.01
C ILE A 40 -7.56 -3.89 -8.54
N ASN A 41 -6.51 -3.24 -8.06
CA ASN A 41 -5.29 -3.89 -7.60
C ASN A 41 -5.28 -3.93 -6.07
N ILE A 42 -5.19 -5.10 -5.45
CA ILE A 42 -5.29 -5.27 -3.99
C ILE A 42 -4.07 -6.05 -3.47
N PRO A 43 -2.87 -5.43 -3.41
CA PRO A 43 -1.68 -6.06 -2.84
C PRO A 43 -1.72 -6.10 -1.30
N VAL A 44 -0.94 -7.00 -0.72
CA VAL A 44 -0.56 -6.97 0.71
C VAL A 44 0.82 -6.32 0.84
N LEU A 45 0.96 -5.35 1.76
CA LEU A 45 2.25 -4.71 2.05
C LEU A 45 3.19 -5.69 2.75
N LYS A 46 4.40 -5.86 2.21
CA LYS A 46 5.44 -6.66 2.86
C LYS A 46 6.85 -6.23 2.49
N HIS A 47 7.78 -6.61 3.35
CA HIS A 47 9.19 -6.80 3.04
C HIS A 47 9.38 -7.76 1.86
N HIS A 48 10.39 -7.47 1.06
CA HIS A 48 10.91 -8.33 0.01
C HIS A 48 12.44 -8.39 0.07
N ASP A 49 13.02 -9.31 -0.70
CA ASP A 49 14.44 -9.61 -0.80
C ASP A 49 15.43 -8.43 -0.74
N THR A 50 16.62 -8.74 -0.23
CA THR A 50 17.76 -7.83 -0.22
C THR A 50 18.39 -7.77 -1.60
N GLY A 51 18.39 -6.59 -2.21
CA GLY A 51 19.05 -6.31 -3.49
C GLY A 51 18.13 -6.48 -4.70
N GLY A 52 16.84 -6.73 -4.45
CA GLY A 52 15.80 -6.77 -5.48
C GLY A 52 14.82 -5.61 -5.30
N SER A 53 13.58 -5.92 -4.95
CA SER A 53 12.56 -4.88 -4.78
C SER A 53 12.53 -4.26 -3.39
N GLU A 54 13.14 -4.91 -2.39
CA GLU A 54 13.11 -4.58 -0.94
C GLU A 54 11.74 -4.63 -0.28
N ILE A 55 10.69 -4.32 -1.04
CA ILE A 55 9.29 -4.31 -0.61
C ILE A 55 8.41 -4.93 -1.69
N THR A 56 7.17 -5.24 -1.32
CA THR A 56 6.09 -5.53 -2.26
C THR A 56 4.88 -4.72 -1.85
N ALA A 57 4.37 -3.98 -2.82
CA ALA A 57 3.19 -3.13 -2.75
C ALA A 57 2.53 -3.12 -4.15
N SER A 58 1.84 -2.05 -4.54
CA SER A 58 0.99 -1.94 -5.73
C SER A 58 1.73 -2.21 -7.04
N LEU A 59 2.88 -1.58 -7.26
CA LEU A 59 3.64 -1.77 -8.50
C LEU A 59 4.27 -3.16 -8.53
N LYS A 60 4.95 -3.60 -7.47
CA LYS A 60 5.55 -4.95 -7.49
C LYS A 60 4.49 -6.04 -7.67
N HIS A 61 3.25 -5.84 -7.21
CA HIS A 61 2.17 -6.81 -7.37
C HIS A 61 1.81 -7.10 -8.83
N VAL A 62 1.99 -6.16 -9.77
CA VAL A 62 1.78 -6.45 -11.21
C VAL A 62 2.76 -7.51 -11.74
N TYR A 63 3.90 -7.75 -11.08
CA TYR A 63 4.78 -8.87 -11.40
C TYR A 63 4.08 -10.23 -11.27
N GLY A 64 3.11 -10.37 -10.36
CA GLY A 64 2.33 -11.60 -10.21
C GLY A 64 1.36 -11.87 -11.37
N ILE A 65 1.16 -10.89 -12.25
CA ILE A 65 0.21 -10.94 -13.37
C ILE A 65 0.93 -11.27 -14.69
N VAL A 66 2.26 -11.12 -14.77
CA VAL A 66 2.98 -11.42 -16.02
C VAL A 66 3.21 -12.92 -16.19
N SER A 67 3.39 -13.37 -17.43
CA SER A 67 3.79 -14.73 -17.71
C SER A 67 5.21 -15.00 -17.21
N MET A 68 5.40 -16.17 -16.61
CA MET A 68 6.71 -16.70 -16.21
C MET A 68 7.31 -17.64 -17.25
N SER A 69 6.52 -18.01 -18.29
CA SER A 69 6.91 -19.01 -19.29
C SER A 69 7.80 -18.46 -20.41
N ASP A 70 7.99 -17.15 -20.48
CA ASP A 70 8.76 -16.47 -21.55
C ASP A 70 10.24 -16.24 -21.18
N GLY A 71 10.69 -16.79 -20.05
CA GLY A 71 12.09 -16.72 -19.61
C GLY A 71 12.53 -15.35 -19.09
N GLN A 72 11.62 -14.37 -18.97
CA GLN A 72 11.95 -13.01 -18.52
C GLN A 72 11.77 -12.80 -17.01
N SER A 73 11.45 -13.85 -16.25
CA SER A 73 11.15 -13.76 -14.81
C SER A 73 12.24 -13.04 -14.02
N SER A 74 13.51 -13.45 -14.15
CA SER A 74 14.62 -12.82 -13.42
C SER A 74 14.76 -11.34 -13.74
N TYR A 75 14.71 -10.97 -15.02
CA TYR A 75 14.78 -9.56 -15.42
C TYR A 75 13.63 -8.75 -14.80
N ARG A 76 12.39 -9.20 -14.96
CA ARG A 76 11.19 -8.52 -14.44
C ARG A 76 11.14 -8.49 -12.91
N HIS A 77 11.79 -9.43 -12.24
CA HIS A 77 11.86 -9.47 -10.78
C HIS A 77 12.88 -8.47 -10.22
N TYR A 78 13.95 -8.22 -10.98
CA TYR A 78 15.11 -7.42 -10.56
C TYR A 78 15.28 -6.18 -11.44
N SER A 79 16.21 -6.22 -12.40
CA SER A 79 16.69 -5.06 -13.17
C SER A 79 15.62 -4.38 -14.04
N GLY A 80 14.62 -5.13 -14.47
CA GLY A 80 13.51 -4.67 -15.31
C GLY A 80 12.22 -4.40 -14.55
N LEU A 81 12.24 -4.41 -13.22
CA LEU A 81 11.02 -4.33 -12.41
C LEU A 81 10.24 -3.04 -12.68
N GLY A 82 10.87 -1.87 -12.54
CA GLY A 82 10.21 -0.58 -12.75
C GLY A 82 9.65 -0.44 -14.16
N GLU A 83 10.41 -0.88 -15.17
CA GLU A 83 9.97 -0.89 -16.57
C GLU A 83 8.75 -1.78 -16.78
N THR A 84 8.78 -2.99 -16.24
CA THR A 84 7.70 -3.96 -16.36
C THR A 84 6.42 -3.42 -15.71
N CYS A 85 6.52 -2.92 -14.47
CA CYS A 85 5.40 -2.37 -13.73
C CYS A 85 4.81 -1.14 -14.43
N GLY A 86 5.67 -0.19 -14.84
CA GLY A 86 5.24 1.01 -15.55
C GLY A 86 4.50 0.69 -16.85
N LYS A 87 5.04 -0.23 -17.67
CA LYS A 87 4.40 -0.67 -18.93
C LYS A 87 3.09 -1.42 -18.70
N MET A 88 3.01 -2.26 -17.68
CA MET A 88 1.73 -2.93 -17.34
C MET A 88 0.65 -1.91 -16.96
N VAL A 89 1.00 -0.90 -16.16
CA VAL A 89 0.06 0.16 -15.77
C VAL A 89 -0.38 0.96 -17.01
N VAL A 90 0.53 1.56 -17.75
CA VAL A 90 0.16 2.56 -18.77
C VAL A 90 -0.18 1.97 -20.15
N SER A 91 0.37 0.80 -20.51
CA SER A 91 0.20 0.22 -21.85
C SER A 91 -0.73 -0.99 -21.93
N VAL A 92 -0.99 -1.64 -20.79
CA VAL A 92 -1.89 -2.81 -20.74
C VAL A 92 -3.20 -2.40 -20.10
N ARG A 93 -3.22 -2.08 -18.81
CA ARG A 93 -4.43 -1.64 -18.13
C ARG A 93 -4.08 -0.94 -16.83
N THR A 94 -4.37 0.36 -16.76
CA THR A 94 -4.25 1.11 -15.52
C THR A 94 -5.27 0.57 -14.51
N PRO A 95 -4.85 0.17 -13.29
CA PRO A 95 -5.79 -0.06 -12.21
C PRO A 95 -6.57 1.22 -11.92
N VAL A 96 -7.90 1.14 -11.88
CA VAL A 96 -8.74 2.31 -11.54
C VAL A 96 -8.60 2.69 -10.07
N LEU A 97 -8.14 1.74 -9.24
CA LEU A 97 -7.85 1.91 -7.83
C LEU A 97 -6.84 0.86 -7.39
N ASN A 98 -5.85 1.27 -6.61
CA ASN A 98 -4.95 0.40 -5.86
C ASN A 98 -5.34 0.50 -4.39
N ILE A 99 -5.47 -0.66 -3.71
CA ILE A 99 -5.79 -0.77 -2.29
C ILE A 99 -4.72 -1.64 -1.63
N ILE A 100 -3.79 -1.05 -0.89
CA ILE A 100 -2.82 -1.82 -0.12
C ILE A 100 -3.47 -2.28 1.17
N ASP A 101 -3.50 -3.60 1.38
CA ASP A 101 -3.73 -4.20 2.68
C ASP A 101 -2.44 -4.10 3.51
N ALA A 102 -2.48 -3.27 4.54
CA ALA A 102 -1.45 -3.15 5.55
C ALA A 102 -2.03 -3.43 6.95
N ILE A 103 -3.01 -4.32 7.06
CA ILE A 103 -3.53 -4.75 8.37
C ILE A 103 -2.45 -5.55 9.10
N TRP A 104 -1.87 -6.52 8.40
CA TRP A 104 -0.72 -7.30 8.84
C TRP A 104 0.41 -7.17 7.84
N VAL A 105 1.51 -6.56 8.28
CA VAL A 105 2.68 -6.29 7.46
C VAL A 105 3.79 -7.28 7.83
N SER A 106 4.21 -8.12 6.89
CA SER A 106 5.43 -8.91 7.08
C SER A 106 6.64 -7.99 6.89
N HIS A 107 7.39 -7.71 7.95
CA HIS A 107 8.45 -6.70 7.94
C HIS A 107 9.87 -7.28 7.92
N ALA A 108 10.02 -8.61 8.06
CA ALA A 108 11.34 -9.26 8.09
C ALA A 108 11.40 -10.64 7.44
N SER A 109 10.27 -11.21 6.99
CA SER A 109 10.24 -12.52 6.34
C SER A 109 9.52 -12.48 5.00
N LEU A 110 10.14 -13.06 3.97
CA LEU A 110 9.54 -13.18 2.64
C LEU A 110 8.23 -14.00 2.66
N THR A 111 8.15 -14.98 3.56
CA THR A 111 7.03 -15.94 3.64
C THR A 111 5.91 -15.47 4.56
N GLY A 112 6.09 -14.37 5.30
CA GLY A 112 5.14 -13.93 6.33
C GLY A 112 5.12 -14.80 7.59
N TYR A 113 6.14 -15.65 7.79
CA TYR A 113 6.29 -16.52 8.95
C TYR A 113 7.77 -16.54 9.41
N PRO A 114 8.06 -16.67 10.72
CA PRO A 114 7.15 -16.80 11.86
C PRO A 114 6.36 -15.52 12.17
N ALA A 115 5.29 -15.63 12.96
CA ALA A 115 4.45 -14.49 13.35
C ALA A 115 5.25 -13.33 13.99
N SER A 116 6.38 -13.61 14.64
CA SER A 116 7.32 -12.61 15.16
C SER A 116 8.01 -11.74 14.09
N THR A 117 7.78 -12.01 12.80
CA THR A 117 8.24 -11.21 11.66
C THR A 117 7.12 -10.44 10.98
N THR A 118 5.95 -10.40 11.63
CA THR A 118 4.76 -9.66 11.19
C THR A 118 4.37 -8.61 12.22
N PHE A 119 3.84 -7.49 11.75
CA PHE A 119 3.38 -6.37 12.57
C PHE A 119 1.95 -6.03 12.20
N ARG A 120 1.11 -5.76 13.19
CA ARG A 120 -0.30 -5.40 12.95
C ARG A 120 -0.44 -3.88 12.84
N ALA A 121 -0.33 -3.34 11.64
CA ALA A 121 -0.48 -1.90 11.43
C ALA A 121 -1.96 -1.44 11.37
N ASN A 122 -2.92 -2.34 11.09
CA ASN A 122 -4.36 -1.99 11.00
C ASN A 122 -4.68 -0.85 10.01
N GLN A 123 -3.91 -0.73 8.93
CA GLN A 123 -4.14 0.31 7.91
C GLN A 123 -4.55 -0.31 6.59
N ILE A 124 -5.43 0.40 5.87
CA ILE A 124 -5.69 0.20 4.46
C ILE A 124 -5.28 1.49 3.75
N LEU A 125 -4.54 1.38 2.65
CA LEU A 125 -4.16 2.54 1.84
C LEU A 125 -4.85 2.46 0.50
N ALA A 126 -5.29 3.59 -0.04
CA ALA A 126 -5.91 3.65 -1.35
C ALA A 126 -5.38 4.82 -2.18
N SER A 127 -5.12 4.57 -3.47
CA SER A 127 -4.79 5.61 -4.44
C SER A 127 -5.01 5.12 -5.88
N GLN A 128 -5.26 6.04 -6.80
CA GLN A 128 -5.17 5.76 -8.24
C GLN A 128 -3.72 5.81 -8.74
N ASP A 129 -2.82 6.45 -7.99
CA ASP A 129 -1.39 6.54 -8.28
C ASP A 129 -0.61 5.40 -7.57
N PRO A 130 -0.18 4.35 -8.29
CA PRO A 130 0.57 3.26 -7.68
C PRO A 130 2.02 3.63 -7.31
N VAL A 131 2.60 4.69 -7.90
CA VAL A 131 3.94 5.18 -7.54
C VAL A 131 3.89 5.88 -6.19
N ALA A 132 2.96 6.82 -6.02
CA ALA A 132 2.74 7.51 -4.76
C ALA A 132 2.40 6.53 -3.64
N LEU A 133 1.51 5.57 -3.92
CA LEU A 133 1.05 4.60 -2.93
C LEU A 133 2.19 3.70 -2.42
N ASP A 134 3.08 3.23 -3.31
CA ASP A 134 4.22 2.41 -2.93
C ASP A 134 5.29 3.22 -2.18
N TYR A 135 5.57 4.45 -2.63
CA TYR A 135 6.49 5.35 -1.94
C TYR A 135 6.00 5.66 -0.52
N TRP A 136 4.73 6.03 -0.38
CA TRP A 136 4.12 6.38 0.90
C TRP A 136 4.10 5.19 1.85
N ALA A 137 3.65 4.02 1.39
CA ALA A 137 3.58 2.80 2.22
C ALA A 137 4.96 2.35 2.72
N ALA A 138 6.01 2.51 1.89
CA ALA A 138 7.38 2.24 2.30
C ALA A 138 7.83 3.19 3.41
N LYS A 139 7.59 4.50 3.24
CA LYS A 139 8.07 5.54 4.17
C LYS A 139 7.34 5.57 5.50
N TYR A 140 6.02 5.43 5.46
CA TYR A 140 5.15 5.73 6.61
C TYR A 140 4.60 4.49 7.32
N ILE A 141 4.71 3.30 6.72
CA ILE A 141 4.33 2.06 7.39
C ILE A 141 5.53 1.14 7.54
N LEU A 142 6.10 0.66 6.42
CA LEU A 142 7.05 -0.45 6.50
C LEU A 142 8.41 -0.06 7.12
N TYR A 143 8.95 1.10 6.78
CA TYR A 143 10.21 1.57 7.35
C TYR A 143 10.12 1.81 8.87
N PRO A 144 9.10 2.55 9.40
CA PRO A 144 8.94 2.76 10.84
C PRO A 144 8.84 1.47 11.66
N ILE A 145 8.22 0.41 11.12
CA ILE A 145 8.05 -0.87 11.83
C ILE A 145 9.40 -1.50 12.23
N ASN A 146 10.44 -1.37 11.39
CA ASN A 146 11.68 -2.11 11.60
C ASN A 146 12.96 -1.28 11.54
N ASN A 147 12.86 0.01 11.23
CA ASN A 147 13.98 0.95 11.08
C ASN A 147 15.06 0.47 10.09
N ASN A 148 14.74 -0.44 9.17
CA ASN A 148 15.67 -0.93 8.16
C ASN A 148 15.82 0.13 7.06
N PRO A 149 16.99 0.78 6.89
CA PRO A 149 17.15 1.83 5.89
C PRO A 149 16.85 1.38 4.46
N ARG A 150 16.90 0.07 4.17
CA ARG A 150 16.55 -0.48 2.86
C ARG A 150 15.05 -0.37 2.52
N HIS A 151 14.20 -0.23 3.54
CA HIS A 151 12.76 -0.06 3.38
C HIS A 151 12.32 1.39 3.25
N HIS A 152 13.23 2.35 3.46
CA HIS A 152 12.95 3.75 3.18
C HIS A 152 12.94 3.94 1.65
N PRO A 153 11.97 4.66 1.06
CA PRO A 153 11.83 4.72 -0.40
C PRO A 153 12.99 5.45 -1.11
N ASP A 154 13.78 6.25 -0.37
CA ASP A 154 15.00 6.88 -0.90
C ASP A 154 16.21 5.93 -0.92
N PHE A 155 16.09 4.72 -0.37
CA PHE A 155 17.10 3.69 -0.56
C PHE A 155 17.18 3.31 -2.04
N SER A 156 18.40 3.18 -2.57
CA SER A 156 18.64 3.00 -4.00
C SER A 156 17.88 1.82 -4.61
N GLY A 157 17.68 0.73 -3.85
CA GLY A 157 16.90 -0.43 -4.29
C GLY A 157 15.45 -0.09 -4.62
N ILE A 158 14.75 0.64 -3.74
CA ILE A 158 13.36 1.08 -3.97
C ILE A 158 13.32 2.23 -4.96
N GLN A 159 14.18 3.22 -4.75
CA GLN A 159 14.23 4.44 -5.54
C GLN A 159 14.38 4.13 -7.04
N GLN A 160 15.21 3.16 -7.41
CA GLN A 160 15.46 2.80 -8.80
C GLN A 160 14.19 2.35 -9.53
N TRP A 161 13.46 1.37 -9.00
CA TRP A 161 12.31 0.80 -9.70
C TRP A 161 11.06 1.70 -9.60
N VAL A 162 10.86 2.41 -8.48
CA VAL A 162 9.76 3.39 -8.34
C VAL A 162 9.96 4.57 -9.31
N THR A 163 11.19 5.08 -9.42
CA THR A 163 11.52 6.17 -10.36
C THR A 163 11.36 5.73 -11.80
N SER A 164 11.85 4.53 -12.15
CA SER A 164 11.71 3.98 -13.50
C SER A 164 10.24 3.78 -13.89
N ALA A 165 9.39 3.27 -12.99
CA ALA A 165 7.97 3.12 -13.23
C ALA A 165 7.30 4.49 -13.46
N ARG A 166 7.56 5.48 -12.59
CA ARG A 166 7.07 6.85 -12.72
C ARG A 166 7.41 7.45 -14.08
N ASP A 167 8.68 7.37 -14.49
CA ASP A 167 9.16 8.00 -15.72
C ASP A 167 8.53 7.37 -16.95
N ILE A 168 8.35 6.04 -16.96
CA ILE A 168 7.69 5.34 -18.07
C ILE A 168 6.21 5.68 -18.16
N ILE A 169 5.51 5.77 -17.03
CA ILE A 169 4.09 6.15 -17.01
C ILE A 169 3.95 7.60 -17.51
N ASN A 170 4.70 8.53 -16.92
CA ASN A 170 4.56 9.95 -17.24
C ASN A 170 5.06 10.30 -18.65
N SER A 171 6.10 9.63 -19.16
CA SER A 171 6.55 9.82 -20.55
C SER A 171 5.53 9.40 -21.60
N ARG A 172 4.48 8.66 -21.20
CA ARG A 172 3.36 8.24 -22.06
C ARG A 172 2.10 9.08 -21.84
N GLY A 173 2.22 10.22 -21.16
CA GLY A 173 1.11 11.13 -20.93
C GLY A 173 0.32 10.84 -19.66
N GLY A 174 0.85 10.03 -18.73
CA GLY A 174 0.20 9.78 -17.45
C GLY A 174 -0.88 8.70 -17.49
N ILE A 175 -1.83 8.76 -16.55
CA ILE A 175 -2.87 7.76 -16.34
C ILE A 175 -4.30 8.30 -16.42
N TYR A 176 -4.48 9.60 -16.73
CA TYR A 176 -5.80 10.24 -16.80
C TYR A 176 -6.74 9.49 -17.77
N ASN A 177 -7.88 9.04 -17.25
CA ASN A 177 -8.91 8.37 -18.05
C ASN A 177 -10.27 8.47 -17.34
N PRO A 178 -11.01 9.57 -17.55
CA PRO A 178 -12.27 9.84 -16.85
C PRO A 178 -13.37 8.84 -17.23
N ASP A 179 -13.37 8.31 -18.45
CA ASP A 179 -14.33 7.28 -18.90
C ASP A 179 -14.20 5.98 -18.07
N SER A 180 -12.99 5.70 -17.57
CA SER A 180 -12.72 4.58 -16.66
C SER A 180 -12.85 4.96 -15.19
N GLY A 181 -12.98 6.25 -14.88
CA GLY A 181 -13.03 6.82 -13.53
C GLY A 181 -11.66 7.16 -12.93
N ILE A 182 -10.61 7.30 -13.75
CA ILE A 182 -9.27 7.71 -13.30
C ILE A 182 -9.11 9.22 -13.47
N LEU A 183 -8.90 9.92 -12.35
CA LEU A 183 -8.83 11.37 -12.28
C LEU A 183 -7.41 11.90 -12.03
N VAL A 184 -6.49 11.04 -11.59
CA VAL A 184 -5.07 11.36 -11.51
C VAL A 184 -4.50 11.49 -12.91
N ASP A 185 -3.73 12.56 -13.14
CA ASP A 185 -3.06 12.80 -14.43
C ASP A 185 -1.69 12.14 -14.46
N ILE A 186 -0.73 12.68 -13.73
CA ILE A 186 0.62 12.14 -13.61
C ILE A 186 0.79 11.37 -12.31
N VAL A 187 1.67 10.37 -12.34
CA VAL A 187 2.10 9.66 -11.13
C VAL A 187 3.31 10.35 -10.51
N THR A 188 3.43 10.35 -9.19
CA THR A 188 4.43 11.16 -8.50
C THR A 188 5.13 10.44 -7.34
N LYS A 189 6.33 10.94 -7.02
CA LYS A 189 7.04 10.65 -5.78
C LYS A 189 7.13 11.90 -4.88
N ASN A 190 6.62 13.03 -5.35
CA ASN A 190 6.62 14.26 -4.56
C ASN A 190 5.49 14.18 -3.55
N GLU A 191 5.84 14.16 -2.26
CA GLU A 191 4.88 13.98 -1.17
C GLU A 191 3.80 15.07 -1.14
N ASP A 192 4.14 16.30 -1.55
CA ASP A 192 3.20 17.42 -1.63
C ASP A 192 2.12 17.24 -2.71
N GLU A 193 2.34 16.31 -3.65
CA GLU A 193 1.45 16.02 -4.77
C GLU A 193 0.72 14.67 -4.62
N MET A 194 1.07 13.86 -3.61
CA MET A 194 0.53 12.52 -3.46
C MET A 194 -0.95 12.54 -3.10
N GLN A 195 -1.75 11.77 -3.85
CA GLN A 195 -3.14 11.49 -3.52
C GLN A 195 -3.27 10.11 -2.89
N VAL A 196 -2.77 9.96 -1.66
CA VAL A 196 -2.86 8.72 -0.87
C VAL A 196 -3.91 8.90 0.22
N HIS A 197 -4.85 7.98 0.29
CA HIS A 197 -5.87 7.94 1.32
C HIS A 197 -5.57 6.80 2.30
N VAL A 198 -5.51 7.13 3.58
CA VAL A 198 -5.28 6.16 4.66
C VAL A 198 -6.61 5.89 5.35
N GLY A 199 -7.08 4.65 5.29
CA GLY A 199 -8.16 4.15 6.11
C GLY A 199 -7.59 3.46 7.34
N LEU A 200 -7.74 4.09 8.50
CA LEU A 200 -7.42 3.48 9.79
C LEU A 200 -8.57 2.52 10.16
N LEU A 201 -8.27 1.25 10.38
CA LEU A 201 -9.28 0.27 10.82
C LEU A 201 -9.45 0.36 12.32
N GLY A 202 -10.16 1.39 12.78
CA GLY A 202 -10.43 1.68 14.19
C GLY A 202 -9.15 1.99 14.94
N ASN A 203 -8.97 3.25 15.35
CA ASN A 203 -7.89 3.59 16.26
C ASN A 203 -8.05 2.75 17.54
N LEU A 204 -6.97 2.43 18.23
CA LEU A 204 -7.13 1.88 19.58
C LEU A 204 -7.43 3.04 20.52
N LEU A 205 -8.36 2.83 21.46
CA LEU A 205 -8.53 3.72 22.58
C LEU A 205 -7.17 3.82 23.31
N GLY A 206 -6.71 5.05 23.59
CA GLY A 206 -5.39 5.30 24.17
C GLY A 206 -4.20 5.16 23.23
N ASP A 207 -4.37 4.94 21.92
CA ASP A 207 -3.31 5.06 20.91
C ASP A 207 -3.33 6.48 20.34
N LEU A 208 -2.63 7.37 21.03
CA LEU A 208 -2.70 8.81 20.82
C LEU A 208 -1.75 9.30 19.74
N ASN A 209 -0.69 8.53 19.47
CA ASN A 209 0.23 8.81 18.38
C ASN A 209 -0.18 8.14 17.05
N ASN A 210 -1.20 7.28 17.06
CA ASN A 210 -1.71 6.49 15.93
C ASN A 210 -0.67 5.53 15.32
N ASP A 211 0.21 4.97 16.14
CA ASP A 211 1.21 3.99 15.71
C ASP A 211 0.68 2.54 15.73
N GLY A 212 -0.56 2.35 16.18
CA GLY A 212 -1.23 1.05 16.28
C GLY A 212 -0.94 0.32 17.59
N VAL A 213 -0.18 0.90 18.52
CA VAL A 213 0.24 0.30 19.77
C VAL A 213 0.03 1.28 20.93
N VAL A 214 -0.86 0.93 21.85
CA VAL A 214 -0.90 1.63 23.16
C VAL A 214 0.36 1.26 23.97
N ASP A 215 1.27 2.21 24.17
CA ASP A 215 2.51 2.10 24.94
C ASP A 215 2.82 3.33 25.83
N ILE A 216 4.05 3.43 26.36
CA ILE A 216 4.43 4.54 27.27
C ILE A 216 4.46 5.91 26.58
N SER A 217 4.64 5.94 25.26
CA SER A 217 4.60 7.14 24.44
C SER A 217 3.20 7.74 24.47
N ASP A 218 2.17 6.90 24.39
CA ASP A 218 0.78 7.36 24.54
C ASP A 218 0.48 7.84 25.94
N VAL A 219 1.00 7.17 26.97
CA VAL A 219 0.86 7.64 28.37
C VAL A 219 1.43 9.05 28.55
N ILE A 220 2.55 9.36 27.88
CA ILE A 220 3.15 10.70 27.93
C ILE A 220 2.26 11.72 27.19
N LEU A 221 1.69 11.35 26.04
CA LEU A 221 0.76 12.21 25.31
C LEU A 221 -0.52 12.46 26.12
N GLU A 222 -1.09 11.42 26.71
CA GLU A 222 -2.29 11.46 27.56
C GLU A 222 -2.07 12.40 28.73
N LEU A 223 -0.90 12.28 29.40
CA LEU A 223 -0.53 13.15 30.51
C LEU A 223 -0.45 14.62 30.09
N ARG A 224 0.06 14.91 28.88
CA ARG A 224 0.15 16.30 28.39
C ARG A 224 -1.23 16.88 28.08
N ILE A 225 -2.15 16.06 27.56
CA ILE A 225 -3.55 16.45 27.33
C ILE A 225 -4.26 16.70 28.66
N ALA A 226 -4.15 15.78 29.62
CA ALA A 226 -4.75 15.92 30.96
C ALA A 226 -4.25 17.16 31.71
N LEU A 227 -3.01 17.61 31.45
CA LEU A 227 -2.43 18.83 32.00
C LEU A 227 -2.81 20.11 31.23
N GLY A 228 -3.57 20.00 30.14
CA GLY A 228 -3.94 21.12 29.28
C GLY A 228 -2.76 21.73 28.51
N ILE A 229 -1.65 20.98 28.38
CA ILE A 229 -0.48 21.40 27.61
C ILE A 229 -0.75 21.24 26.12
N ASP A 230 -1.39 20.13 25.75
CA ASP A 230 -1.78 19.81 24.38
C ASP A 230 -3.31 19.73 24.26
N PRO A 231 -3.89 19.97 23.06
CA PRO A 231 -5.32 19.81 22.85
C PRO A 231 -5.73 18.33 22.93
N GLN A 232 -6.98 18.09 23.32
CA GLN A 232 -7.60 16.77 23.28
C GLN A 232 -7.59 16.21 21.84
N VAL A 233 -7.24 14.92 21.72
CA VAL A 233 -7.25 14.17 20.46
C VAL A 233 -8.33 13.09 20.50
N PRO A 234 -8.77 12.54 19.35
CA PRO A 234 -9.62 11.37 19.36
C PRO A 234 -9.01 10.24 20.18
N CYS A 235 -9.85 9.41 20.81
CA CYS A 235 -9.42 8.22 21.54
C CYS A 235 -8.69 8.47 22.89
N SER A 236 -8.60 9.73 23.36
CA SER A 236 -7.92 10.08 24.62
C SER A 236 -8.85 10.12 25.85
N ASP A 237 -10.16 10.16 25.65
CA ASP A 237 -11.15 9.97 26.72
C ASP A 237 -11.44 8.47 26.84
N ILE A 238 -10.65 7.79 27.69
CA ILE A 238 -10.58 6.33 27.78
C ILE A 238 -11.77 5.78 28.56
N ASN A 239 -12.26 6.54 29.55
CA ASN A 239 -13.41 6.12 30.35
C ASN A 239 -14.76 6.58 29.76
N GLY A 240 -14.75 7.51 28.79
CA GLY A 240 -15.92 8.04 28.10
C GLY A 240 -16.75 9.00 28.93
N ASP A 241 -16.16 9.66 29.94
CA ASP A 241 -16.86 10.58 30.83
C ASP A 241 -16.95 12.02 30.30
N GLY A 242 -16.32 12.29 29.15
CA GLY A 242 -16.32 13.58 28.46
C GLY A 242 -15.21 14.52 28.89
N VAL A 243 -14.28 14.10 29.76
CA VAL A 243 -13.13 14.88 30.22
C VAL A 243 -11.88 14.01 30.15
N VAL A 244 -10.79 14.56 29.60
CA VAL A 244 -9.48 13.88 29.68
C VAL A 244 -8.79 14.32 30.95
N ASP A 245 -8.61 13.40 31.90
CA ASP A 245 -7.95 13.66 33.17
C ASP A 245 -6.97 12.55 33.59
N ILE A 246 -6.53 12.56 34.86
CA ILE A 246 -5.56 11.58 35.36
C ILE A 246 -6.10 10.14 35.32
N SER A 247 -7.42 9.97 35.31
CA SER A 247 -8.09 8.68 35.19
C SER A 247 -7.79 8.03 33.84
N ASP A 248 -7.83 8.82 32.76
CA ASP A 248 -7.46 8.38 31.41
C ASP A 248 -5.99 8.00 31.33
N VAL A 249 -5.10 8.80 31.93
CA VAL A 249 -3.67 8.49 32.02
C VAL A 249 -3.42 7.14 32.70
N ILE A 250 -4.14 6.85 33.79
CA ILE A 250 -4.04 5.56 34.49
C ILE A 250 -4.55 4.41 33.63
N LEU A 251 -5.65 4.61 32.90
CA LEU A 251 -6.22 3.60 32.01
C LEU A 251 -5.28 3.33 30.82
N THR A 252 -4.76 4.37 30.16
CA THR A 252 -3.76 4.26 29.10
C THR A 252 -2.51 3.53 29.59
N LEU A 253 -2.04 3.80 30.81
CA LEU A 253 -0.92 3.07 31.43
C LEU A 253 -1.24 1.59 31.68
N ARG A 254 -2.44 1.28 32.17
CA ARG A 254 -2.88 -0.11 32.38
C ARG A 254 -2.97 -0.86 31.07
N MET A 255 -3.45 -0.22 30.00
CA MET A 255 -3.51 -0.77 28.66
C MET A 255 -2.11 -0.98 28.06
N ALA A 256 -1.18 -0.04 28.26
CA ALA A 256 0.22 -0.16 27.86
C ALA A 256 0.94 -1.31 28.59
N LEU A 257 0.60 -1.55 29.85
CA LEU A 257 1.11 -2.67 30.65
C LEU A 257 0.38 -4.00 30.39
N GLY A 258 -0.66 -4.03 29.54
CA GLY A 258 -1.45 -5.22 29.26
C GLY A 258 -2.33 -5.68 30.43
N LEU A 259 -2.59 -4.81 31.40
CA LEU A 259 -3.47 -5.07 32.54
C LEU A 259 -4.95 -4.91 32.17
N ASP A 260 -5.25 -4.11 31.16
CA ASP A 260 -6.59 -3.88 30.60
C ASP A 260 -6.63 -4.17 29.10
N PRO A 261 -7.80 -4.54 28.54
CA PRO A 261 -7.94 -4.85 27.13
C PRO A 261 -7.83 -3.60 26.26
N LYS A 262 -7.20 -3.74 25.09
CA LYS A 262 -7.19 -2.72 24.04
C LYS A 262 -8.50 -2.80 23.26
N VAL A 263 -9.24 -1.70 23.23
CA VAL A 263 -10.55 -1.60 22.55
C VAL A 263 -10.48 -0.58 21.42
N PRO A 264 -11.33 -0.73 20.38
CA PRO A 264 -11.45 0.29 19.35
C PRO A 264 -12.00 1.61 19.92
N CYS A 265 -11.41 2.68 19.43
CA CYS A 265 -11.97 3.99 19.24
C CYS A 265 -12.65 4.02 17.85
#